data_AF-A0A952W5R3-F1
#
_entry.id   AF-A0A952W5R3-F1
#
_cell.length_a   1.000
_cell.length_b   1.000
_cell.length_c   1.000
_cell.angle_alpha   90.00
_cell.angle_beta   90.00
_cell.angle_gamma   90.00
#
_symmetry.space_group_name_H-M   'P 1'
#
loop_
_entity.id
_entity.type
_entity.pdbx_description
1 polymer ?
#
loop_
_entity_poly.entity_id
_entity_poly.type
_entity_poly.pdbx_seq_one_letter_code
_entity_poly.pdbx_strand_id
1 'polypeptide(L)'
;MTDAQSTTPPASESKPIVSFDEFARLDLRVARIVKAEAHPSADRLLKLQLDDGSGEPRQICAGIREQYSPEELEGRLIVIVANLAPRTIRGETSRGMLLAASDSGKGAEGRRVVILSPSADIAPGSVVS
;
A
#
# COMPACT_ATOMS: atom_id res chain seq x y z
N MET A 1 -21.27 26.75 -19.74
CA MET A 1 -20.66 25.41 -19.75
C MET A 1 -19.25 25.59 -19.22
N THR A 2 -18.99 25.09 -18.02
CA THR A 2 -17.72 25.28 -17.31
C THR A 2 -16.76 24.19 -17.75
N ASP A 3 -15.69 24.57 -18.44
CA ASP A 3 -14.60 23.68 -18.85
C ASP A 3 -13.84 23.19 -17.61
N ALA A 4 -13.73 21.87 -17.46
CA ALA A 4 -12.99 21.21 -16.41
C ALA A 4 -11.48 21.26 -16.72
N GLN A 5 -10.74 22.07 -15.96
CA GLN A 5 -9.28 22.09 -16.01
C GLN A 5 -8.72 20.75 -15.54
N SER A 6 -8.05 20.03 -16.44
CA SER A 6 -7.28 18.84 -16.14
C SER A 6 -5.98 19.25 -15.43
N THR A 7 -5.87 18.96 -14.14
CA THR A 7 -4.64 19.18 -13.37
C THR A 7 -3.64 18.06 -13.68
N THR A 8 -2.67 18.34 -14.54
CA THR A 8 -1.49 17.48 -14.76
C THR A 8 -0.58 17.52 -13.52
N PRO A 9 -0.31 16.40 -12.85
CA PRO A 9 0.62 16.38 -11.71
C PRO A 9 2.05 16.77 -12.15
N PRO A 10 2.84 17.40 -11.26
CA PRO A 10 4.18 17.88 -11.59
C PRO A 10 5.09 16.72 -11.98
N ALA A 11 5.80 16.88 -13.11
CA ALA A 11 6.78 15.93 -13.61
C ALA A 11 7.89 15.75 -12.56
N SER A 12 7.85 14.64 -11.84
CA SER A 12 8.89 14.24 -10.89
C SER A 12 10.11 13.78 -11.67
N GLU A 13 11.31 14.17 -11.23
CA GLU A 13 12.57 13.64 -11.76
C GLU A 13 12.48 12.11 -11.86
N SER A 14 12.67 11.60 -13.08
CA SER A 14 12.56 10.17 -13.33
C SER A 14 13.67 9.45 -12.57
N LYS A 15 13.29 8.39 -11.84
CA LYS A 15 14.25 7.51 -11.18
C LYS A 15 15.15 6.84 -12.24
N PRO A 16 16.36 6.40 -11.86
CA PRO A 16 17.21 5.62 -12.76
C PRO A 16 16.45 4.43 -13.36
N ILE A 17 16.75 4.13 -14.62
CA ILE A 17 16.25 2.92 -15.30
C ILE A 17 16.81 1.71 -14.55
N VAL A 18 15.93 0.77 -14.19
CA VAL A 18 16.28 -0.51 -13.57
C VAL A 18 16.09 -1.64 -14.57
N SER A 19 16.82 -2.73 -14.38
CA SER A 19 16.66 -3.96 -15.16
C SER A 19 15.38 -4.72 -14.79
N PHE A 20 14.92 -5.60 -15.68
CA PHE A 20 13.82 -6.51 -15.37
C PHE A 20 14.17 -7.45 -14.21
N ASP A 21 15.44 -7.88 -14.09
CA ASP A 21 15.88 -8.76 -13.01
C ASP A 21 15.74 -8.09 -11.63
N GLU A 22 15.95 -6.78 -11.54
CA GLU A 22 15.71 -6.02 -10.30
C GLU A 22 14.22 -5.99 -9.94
N PHE A 23 13.34 -5.86 -10.93
CA PHE A 23 11.90 -5.96 -10.71
C PHE A 23 11.48 -7.38 -10.30
N ALA A 24 11.98 -8.40 -10.99
CA ALA A 24 11.65 -9.81 -10.72
C ALA A 24 12.13 -10.29 -9.34
N ARG A 25 13.08 -9.59 -8.71
CA ARG A 25 13.48 -9.84 -7.32
C ARG A 25 12.44 -9.39 -6.30
N LEU A 26 11.50 -8.52 -6.66
CA LEU A 26 10.42 -8.08 -5.77
C LEU A 26 9.31 -9.14 -5.76
N ASP A 27 8.94 -9.60 -4.57
CA ASP A 27 7.78 -10.48 -4.42
C ASP A 27 6.54 -9.61 -4.26
N LEU A 28 5.91 -9.30 -5.39
CA LEU A 28 4.67 -8.53 -5.42
C LEU A 28 3.46 -9.47 -5.40
N ARG A 29 2.56 -9.27 -4.44
CA ARG A 29 1.38 -10.12 -4.27
C ARG A 29 0.12 -9.30 -4.06
N VAL A 30 -1.00 -9.87 -4.51
CA VAL A 30 -2.33 -9.42 -4.08
C VAL A 30 -2.62 -10.03 -2.72
N ALA A 31 -2.98 -9.19 -1.75
CA ALA A 31 -3.37 -9.60 -0.41
C ALA A 31 -4.75 -9.06 -0.07
N ARG A 32 -5.52 -9.80 0.74
CA ARG A 32 -6.79 -9.34 1.30
C ARG A 32 -6.57 -8.79 2.70
N ILE A 33 -7.14 -7.63 2.99
CA ILE A 33 -7.14 -7.09 4.35
C ILE A 33 -8.15 -7.90 5.17
N VAL A 34 -7.66 -8.67 6.16
CA VAL A 34 -8.52 -9.45 7.05
C VAL A 34 -8.91 -8.66 8.30
N LYS A 35 -8.08 -7.70 8.72
CA LYS A 35 -8.36 -6.83 9.86
C LYS A 35 -7.60 -5.53 9.73
N ALA A 36 -8.24 -4.42 10.09
CA ALA A 36 -7.59 -3.11 10.15
C ALA A 36 -7.80 -2.47 11.52
N GLU A 37 -6.73 -1.89 12.09
CA GLU A 37 -6.78 -1.26 13.40
C GLU A 37 -5.96 0.04 13.42
N ALA A 38 -6.36 0.96 14.29
CA ALA A 38 -5.54 2.12 14.63
C ALA A 38 -4.19 1.69 15.22
N HIS A 39 -3.08 2.27 14.75
CA HIS A 39 -1.81 2.04 15.41
C HIS A 39 -1.81 2.71 16.80
N PRO A 40 -1.45 1.99 17.89
CA PRO A 40 -1.63 2.48 19.27
C PRO A 40 -0.77 3.72 19.59
N SER A 41 0.40 3.81 18.97
CA SER A 41 1.36 4.92 19.21
C SER A 41 1.64 5.76 17.97
N ALA A 42 0.78 5.72 16.94
CA ALA A 42 1.01 6.45 15.70
C ALA A 42 -0.28 6.95 15.03
N ASP A 43 -0.51 8.26 15.15
CA ASP A 43 -1.76 8.91 14.71
C ASP A 43 -1.98 8.90 13.20
N ARG A 44 -0.94 8.64 12.40
CA ARG A 44 -1.02 8.57 10.93
C ARG A 44 -0.98 7.15 10.37
N LEU A 45 -0.82 6.14 11.23
CA LEU A 45 -0.64 4.76 10.80
C LEU A 45 -1.86 3.90 11.15
N LEU A 46 -2.12 2.94 10.28
CA LEU A 46 -2.99 1.80 10.51
C LEU A 46 -2.14 0.53 10.60
N LYS A 47 -2.54 -0.38 11.49
CA LYS A 47 -2.04 -1.74 11.60
C LYS A 47 -2.99 -2.64 10.81
N LEU A 48 -2.50 -3.27 9.76
CA LEU A 48 -3.29 -4.14 8.90
C LEU A 48 -2.81 -5.58 9.06
N GLN A 49 -3.76 -6.50 9.23
CA GLN A 49 -3.53 -7.92 9.06
C GLN A 49 -4.02 -8.31 7.67
N LEU A 50 -3.19 -9.04 6.94
CA LEU A 50 -3.41 -9.39 5.56
C LEU A 50 -3.37 -10.90 5.37
N ASP A 51 -4.22 -11.42 4.50
CA ASP A 51 -4.08 -12.74 3.89
C ASP A 51 -3.37 -12.58 2.54
N ASP A 52 -2.13 -13.05 2.44
CA ASP A 52 -1.30 -13.07 1.22
C ASP A 52 -1.18 -14.48 0.63
N GLY A 53 -2.07 -15.40 1.00
CA GLY A 53 -2.05 -16.79 0.57
C GLY A 53 -0.92 -17.64 1.17
N SER A 54 -0.12 -17.11 2.10
CA SER A 54 0.93 -17.88 2.79
C SER A 54 0.41 -18.84 3.87
N GLY A 55 -0.87 -18.72 4.25
CA GLY A 55 -1.51 -19.50 5.31
C GLY A 55 -1.37 -18.87 6.70
N GLU A 56 -0.53 -17.84 6.87
CA GLU A 56 -0.43 -17.06 8.10
C GLU A 56 -0.79 -15.59 7.84
N PRO A 57 -1.50 -14.91 8.76
CA PRO A 57 -1.80 -13.50 8.61
C PRO A 57 -0.50 -12.67 8.68
N ARG A 58 -0.30 -11.85 7.65
CA ARG A 58 0.82 -10.92 7.57
C ARG A 58 0.45 -9.57 8.16
N GLN A 59 1.25 -9.11 9.11
CA GLN A 59 1.12 -7.77 9.66
C GLN A 59 1.91 -6.73 8.85
N ILE A 60 1.25 -5.63 8.46
CA ILE A 60 1.91 -4.44 7.93
C ILE A 60 1.42 -3.16 8.63
N CYS A 61 2.25 -2.11 8.61
CA CYS A 61 1.88 -0.79 9.08
C CYS A 61 1.79 0.18 7.90
N ALA A 62 0.64 0.80 7.71
CA ALA A 62 0.33 1.64 6.55
C ALA A 62 0.02 3.08 6.96
N GLY A 63 0.70 4.05 6.34
CA GLY A 63 0.48 5.48 6.59
C GLY A 63 -0.67 6.07 5.78
N ILE A 64 -1.88 5.53 5.96
CA ILE A 64 -3.07 5.84 5.15
C ILE A 64 -4.28 6.31 5.99
N ARG A 65 -4.09 6.48 7.31
CA ARG A 65 -5.19 6.79 8.25
C ARG A 65 -5.91 8.11 7.94
N GLU A 66 -5.22 9.06 7.32
CA GLU A 66 -5.81 10.37 6.98
C GLU A 66 -6.89 10.27 5.89
N GLN A 67 -6.95 9.15 5.16
CA GLN A 67 -7.85 8.98 4.02
C GLN A 67 -8.73 7.74 4.09
N TYR A 68 -8.33 6.76 4.87
CA TYR A 68 -9.05 5.50 5.01
C TYR A 68 -9.32 5.21 6.47
N SER A 69 -10.59 4.91 6.78
CA SER A 69 -10.98 4.31 8.04
C SER A 69 -10.56 2.83 8.10
N PRO A 70 -10.44 2.21 9.27
CA PRO A 70 -10.21 0.77 9.36
C PRO A 70 -11.33 -0.05 8.71
N GLU A 71 -12.59 0.35 8.94
CA GLU A 71 -13.79 -0.38 8.53
C GLU A 71 -13.95 -0.48 7.01
N GLU A 72 -13.54 0.54 6.25
CA GLU A 72 -13.62 0.51 4.78
C GLU A 72 -12.54 -0.34 4.12
N LEU A 73 -11.51 -0.72 4.88
CA LEU A 73 -10.36 -1.47 4.38
C LEU A 73 -10.56 -2.97 4.51
N GLU A 74 -11.31 -3.42 5.52
CA GLU A 74 -11.55 -4.85 5.73
C GLU A 74 -12.25 -5.49 4.52
N GLY A 75 -11.75 -6.64 4.10
CA GLY A 75 -12.21 -7.36 2.91
C GLY A 75 -11.63 -6.86 1.57
N ARG A 76 -10.98 -5.68 1.51
CA ARG A 76 -10.38 -5.18 0.26
C ARG A 76 -9.17 -5.99 -0.19
N LEU A 77 -9.03 -6.13 -1.49
CA LEU A 77 -7.81 -6.63 -2.14
C LEU A 77 -6.86 -5.46 -2.41
N ILE A 78 -5.60 -5.64 -2.05
CA ILE A 78 -4.52 -4.65 -2.18
C ILE A 78 -3.26 -5.31 -2.75
N VAL A 79 -2.37 -4.51 -3.33
CA VAL A 79 -1.04 -4.99 -3.74
C VAL A 79 0.00 -4.69 -2.67
N ILE A 80 0.81 -5.69 -2.32
CA ILE A 80 1.90 -5.58 -1.36
C ILE A 80 3.24 -6.06 -1.93
N VAL A 81 4.33 -5.57 -1.32
CA VAL A 81 5.66 -6.19 -1.44
C VAL A 81 5.86 -7.12 -0.24
N ALA A 82 5.93 -8.43 -0.50
CA ALA A 82 5.93 -9.48 0.51
C ALA A 82 7.34 -9.86 1.02
N ASN A 83 8.40 -9.57 0.25
CA ASN A 83 9.78 -9.93 0.57
C ASN A 83 10.67 -8.76 1.06
N LEU A 84 10.07 -7.67 1.53
CA LEU A 84 10.83 -6.61 2.21
C LEU A 84 11.29 -7.08 3.60
N ALA A 85 12.50 -6.68 3.97
CA ALA A 85 13.00 -6.88 5.33
C ALA A 85 12.02 -6.29 6.35
N PRO A 86 11.66 -7.03 7.42
CA PRO A 86 10.77 -6.53 8.45
C PRO A 86 11.31 -5.23 9.06
N ARG A 87 10.43 -4.26 9.25
CA ARG A 87 10.77 -2.99 9.89
C ARG A 87 9.89 -2.75 11.10
N THR A 88 10.52 -2.48 12.23
CA THR A 88 9.80 -2.07 13.45
C THR A 88 9.48 -0.58 13.37
N ILE A 89 8.22 -0.23 13.52
CA ILE A 89 7.71 1.14 13.53
C ILE A 89 6.97 1.33 14.84
N ARG A 90 7.55 2.15 15.74
CA ARG A 90 6.95 2.52 17.04
C ARG A 90 6.42 1.31 17.85
N GLY A 91 7.18 0.22 17.87
CA GLY A 91 6.88 -1.00 18.63
C GLY A 91 6.16 -2.10 17.84
N GLU A 92 5.62 -1.80 16.66
CA GLU A 92 4.95 -2.79 15.80
C GLU A 92 5.85 -3.23 14.65
N THR A 93 5.85 -4.52 14.32
CA THR A 93 6.63 -5.05 13.19
C THR A 93 5.81 -4.99 11.91
N SER A 94 6.31 -4.30 10.89
CA SER A 94 5.74 -4.29 9.54
C SER A 94 6.54 -5.25 8.66
N ARG A 95 5.89 -6.33 8.18
CA ARG A 95 6.49 -7.36 7.32
C ARG A 95 6.13 -7.18 5.85
N GLY A 96 6.21 -5.95 5.37
CA GLY A 96 5.84 -5.61 4.00
C GLY A 96 5.46 -4.16 3.85
N MET A 97 5.05 -3.81 2.64
CA MET A 97 4.61 -2.48 2.27
C MET A 97 3.45 -2.59 1.29
N LEU A 98 2.35 -1.88 1.57
CA LEU A 98 1.30 -1.71 0.56
C LEU A 98 1.76 -0.74 -0.52
N LEU A 99 1.29 -0.97 -1.74
CA LEU A 99 1.47 -0.04 -2.84
C LEU A 99 0.27 0.91 -2.95
N ALA A 100 0.58 2.19 -3.07
CA ALA A 100 -0.41 3.24 -3.25
C ALA A 100 0.17 4.35 -4.14
N ALA A 101 -0.67 4.92 -4.98
CA ALA A 101 -0.37 6.14 -5.72
C ALA A 101 -0.48 7.36 -4.79
N SER A 102 0.30 8.41 -5.02
CA SER A 102 0.13 9.68 -4.31
C SER A 102 0.31 10.86 -5.26
N ASP A 103 -0.48 11.91 -5.05
CA ASP A 103 -0.40 13.16 -5.85
C ASP A 103 0.81 14.03 -5.51
N SER A 104 1.41 13.79 -4.34
CA SER A 104 2.49 14.59 -3.78
C SER A 104 3.48 13.73 -2.99
N GLY A 105 4.67 14.29 -2.78
CA GLY A 105 5.76 13.65 -2.04
C GLY A 105 5.37 13.31 -0.59
N LYS A 106 6.10 12.35 0.00
CA LYS A 106 5.88 11.96 1.41
C LYS A 106 6.04 13.20 2.31
N GLY A 107 4.98 13.54 3.06
CA GLY A 107 4.99 14.62 4.05
C GLY A 107 4.40 15.95 3.58
N ALA A 108 3.88 16.05 2.35
CA ALA A 108 3.13 17.22 1.90
C ALA A 108 1.76 17.31 2.60
N GLU A 109 1.34 18.52 2.98
CA GLU A 109 -0.03 18.78 3.43
C GLU A 109 -1.04 18.55 2.29
N GLY A 110 -2.18 17.95 2.60
CA GLY A 110 -3.20 17.64 1.61
C GLY A 110 -2.88 16.46 0.68
N ARG A 111 -1.83 15.68 0.98
CA ARG A 111 -1.43 14.52 0.18
C ARG A 111 -2.57 13.52 0.03
N ARG A 112 -3.02 13.28 -1.20
CA ARG A 112 -3.94 12.19 -1.54
C ARG A 112 -3.15 10.91 -1.82
N VAL A 113 -3.64 9.79 -1.31
CA VAL A 113 -3.04 8.46 -1.35
C VAL A 113 -4.14 7.50 -1.84
N VAL A 114 -3.92 6.84 -2.97
CA VAL A 114 -4.88 5.90 -3.52
C VAL A 114 -4.28 4.51 -3.50
N ILE A 115 -4.89 3.61 -2.73
CA ILE A 115 -4.45 2.22 -2.63
C ILE A 115 -4.55 1.54 -4.00
N LEU A 116 -3.51 0.81 -4.40
CA LEU A 116 -3.55 0.00 -5.60
C LEU A 116 -4.28 -1.33 -5.31
N SER A 117 -5.23 -1.64 -6.16
CA SER A 117 -6.03 -2.87 -6.13
C SER A 117 -6.10 -3.47 -7.54
N PRO A 118 -6.28 -4.80 -7.67
CA PRO A 118 -6.60 -5.39 -8.96
C PRO A 118 -7.94 -4.84 -9.48
N SER A 119 -8.13 -4.82 -10.81
CA SER A 119 -9.36 -4.35 -11.46
C SER A 119 -10.51 -5.35 -11.37
N ALA A 120 -10.22 -6.59 -11.01
CA ALA A 120 -11.18 -7.67 -10.80
C ALA A 120 -10.75 -8.49 -9.58
N ASP A 121 -11.69 -9.25 -9.01
CA ASP A 121 -11.38 -10.15 -7.91
C ASP A 121 -10.41 -11.25 -8.35
N ILE A 122 -9.45 -11.53 -7.47
CA ILE A 122 -8.45 -12.57 -7.66
C ILE A 122 -8.11 -13.19 -6.30
N ALA A 123 -7.64 -14.43 -6.31
CA ALA A 123 -7.30 -15.15 -5.08
C ALA A 123 -6.17 -14.43 -4.31
N PRO A 124 -6.27 -14.30 -2.97
CA PRO A 124 -5.16 -13.88 -2.13
C PRO A 124 -3.90 -14.70 -2.41
N GLY A 125 -2.75 -14.04 -2.46
CA GLY A 125 -1.47 -14.65 -2.80
C GLY A 125 -1.15 -14.73 -4.29
N SER A 126 -2.04 -14.25 -5.16
CA SER A 126 -1.74 -14.11 -6.58
C SER A 126 -0.53 -13.20 -6.81
N VAL A 127 0.39 -13.64 -7.67
CA VAL A 127 1.62 -12.94 -8.00
C VAL A 127 1.33 -11.80 -8.98
N VAL A 128 2.00 -10.66 -8.78
CA VAL A 128 1.99 -9.53 -9.71
C VAL A 128 3.31 -9.54 -10.49
N SER A 129 3.22 -9.48 -11.82
CA SER A 129 4.35 -9.58 -12.75
C SER A 129 4.21 -8.60 -13.91
#